data_AF-A0A5D0R5F7-F1
#
_entry.id   AF-A0A5D0R5F7-F1
#
_cell.length_a   1.000
_cell.length_b   1.000
_cell.length_c   1.000
_cell.angle_alpha   90.00
_cell.angle_beta   90.00
_cell.angle_gamma   90.00
#
_symmetry.space_group_name_H-M   'P 1'
#
loop_
_entity.id
_entity.type
_entity.pdbx_description
1 polymer ?
#
loop_
_entity_poly.entity_id
_entity_poly.type
_entity_poly.pdbx_seq_one_letter_code
_entity_poly.pdbx_strand_id
1 'polypeptide(L)'
;MKLKAILPLVIILVLAISCTTTVCKNTSSILNSNEPETGIYQQELVKEIDRIGARNLTYLLNSFNKQNGEESLTIDVQGDGLCAEATLIVKDWSGLEEIKRTKGVSYLGAELRGLTFDIINNTDSVDFIYKNVEAVVD
;
A
#
# COMPACT_ATOMS: atom_id res chain seq x y z
N MET A 1 4.62 9.25 -60.67
CA MET A 1 4.82 9.82 -59.32
C MET A 1 3.48 10.17 -58.71
N LYS A 2 2.99 9.42 -57.71
CA LYS A 2 2.13 9.92 -56.62
C LYS A 2 2.30 8.96 -55.44
N LEU A 3 3.30 9.26 -54.61
CA LEU A 3 3.51 8.57 -53.34
C LEU A 3 2.86 9.43 -52.25
N LYS A 4 2.33 8.73 -51.24
CA LYS A 4 2.13 9.17 -49.84
C LYS A 4 0.86 9.97 -49.52
N ALA A 5 -0.16 9.22 -49.13
CA ALA A 5 -1.16 9.66 -48.15
C ALA A 5 -1.71 8.44 -47.39
N ILE A 6 -0.83 7.66 -46.75
CA ILE A 6 -1.22 6.62 -45.80
C ILE A 6 -0.24 6.69 -44.63
N LEU A 7 -0.29 7.77 -43.83
CA LEU A 7 0.61 7.91 -42.67
C LEU A 7 0.08 8.70 -41.45
N PRO A 8 -1.23 8.80 -41.13
CA PRO A 8 -1.60 9.26 -39.78
C PRO A 8 -2.23 8.18 -38.90
N LEU A 9 -2.43 6.93 -39.36
CA LEU A 9 -3.15 5.92 -38.55
C LEU A 9 -2.24 5.11 -37.60
N VAL A 10 -0.92 5.09 -37.82
CA VAL A 10 0.01 4.25 -37.04
C VAL A 10 0.46 4.93 -35.73
N ILE A 11 0.31 6.24 -35.60
CA ILE A 11 0.80 7.01 -34.44
C ILE A 11 -0.10 6.86 -33.21
N ILE A 12 -1.38 6.52 -33.36
CA ILE A 12 -2.34 6.40 -32.26
C ILE A 12 -2.17 5.09 -31.46
N LEU A 13 -1.54 4.06 -32.02
CA LEU A 13 -1.41 2.75 -31.36
C LEU A 13 -0.29 2.70 -30.29
N VAL A 14 0.60 3.69 -30.24
CA VAL A 14 1.80 3.66 -29.35
C VAL A 14 1.51 4.26 -27.96
N LEU A 15 0.34 4.87 -27.73
CA LEU A 15 0.02 5.55 -26.46
C LEU A 15 -0.63 4.65 -25.40
N ALA A 16 -0.84 3.36 -25.66
CA ALA A 16 -1.52 2.45 -24.73
C ALA A 16 -0.60 1.64 -23.79
N ILE A 17 0.72 1.88 -23.79
CA ILE A 17 1.69 1.07 -23.01
C ILE A 17 2.01 1.69 -21.63
N SER A 18 1.51 2.88 -21.34
CA SER A 18 1.83 3.58 -20.09
C SER A 18 0.86 3.23 -18.97
N CYS A 19 1.09 2.06 -18.35
CA CYS A 19 0.97 1.79 -16.91
C CYS A 19 1.22 0.30 -16.69
N THR A 20 2.46 -0.14 -16.88
CA THR A 20 2.90 -1.37 -16.22
C THR A 20 3.21 -0.98 -14.78
N THR A 21 2.19 -0.96 -13.92
CA THR A 21 2.46 -1.11 -12.49
C THR A 21 3.26 -2.40 -12.38
N THR A 22 4.50 -2.30 -11.92
CA THR A 22 5.32 -3.49 -11.71
C THR A 22 4.51 -4.36 -10.76
N VAL A 23 3.98 -5.48 -11.25
CA VAL A 23 3.13 -6.36 -10.44
C VAL A 23 4.01 -6.82 -9.28
N CYS A 24 3.77 -6.22 -8.13
CA CYS A 24 4.43 -6.54 -6.90
C CYS A 24 4.05 -7.98 -6.55
N LYS A 25 5.05 -8.82 -6.26
CA LYS A 25 4.87 -10.26 -6.01
C LYS A 25 5.48 -10.62 -4.67
N ASN A 26 4.69 -11.30 -3.85
CA ASN A 26 5.15 -11.78 -2.55
C ASN A 26 5.85 -13.14 -2.70
N THR A 27 6.96 -13.30 -2.00
CA THR A 27 7.69 -14.57 -1.93
C THR A 27 7.13 -15.52 -0.86
N SER A 28 6.40 -15.01 0.14
CA SER A 28 5.76 -15.83 1.17
C SER A 28 4.53 -16.54 0.63
N SER A 29 4.55 -17.88 0.63
CA SER A 29 3.38 -18.69 0.26
C SER A 29 2.20 -18.51 1.20
N ILE A 30 2.46 -18.17 2.48
CA ILE A 30 1.42 -17.94 3.49
C ILE A 30 0.67 -16.65 3.16
N LEU A 31 1.39 -15.55 2.90
CA LEU A 31 0.76 -14.28 2.50
C LEU A 31 0.02 -14.40 1.16
N ASN A 32 0.52 -15.23 0.24
CA ASN A 32 -0.13 -15.48 -1.05
C ASN A 32 -1.42 -16.34 -0.97
N SER A 33 -1.61 -17.11 0.11
CA SER A 33 -2.69 -18.11 0.21
C SER A 33 -3.73 -17.77 1.27
N ASN A 34 -3.61 -16.62 1.94
CA ASN A 34 -4.51 -16.20 3.01
C ASN A 34 -4.95 -14.74 2.78
N GLU A 35 -6.15 -14.41 3.22
CA GLU A 35 -6.68 -13.04 3.13
C GLU A 35 -6.04 -12.13 4.19
N PRO A 36 -5.85 -10.82 3.92
CA PRO A 36 -5.20 -9.87 4.84
C PRO A 36 -5.83 -9.77 6.23
N GLU A 37 -7.12 -10.04 6.36
CA GLU A 37 -7.85 -9.96 7.64
C GLU A 37 -7.67 -11.19 8.52
N THR A 38 -7.04 -12.26 8.02
CA THR A 38 -6.84 -13.48 8.79
C THR A 38 -5.65 -13.36 9.75
N GLY A 39 -5.78 -13.92 10.97
CA GLY A 39 -4.68 -13.93 11.93
C GLY A 39 -3.41 -14.60 11.42
N ILE A 40 -3.55 -15.65 10.59
CA ILE A 40 -2.41 -16.34 9.95
C ILE A 40 -1.64 -15.40 9.04
N TYR A 41 -2.34 -14.64 8.19
CA TYR A 41 -1.72 -13.65 7.33
C TYR A 41 -1.02 -12.57 8.15
N GLN A 42 -1.73 -12.00 9.12
CA GLN A 42 -1.21 -10.89 9.92
C GLN A 42 0.03 -11.28 10.73
N GLN A 43 0.04 -12.47 11.33
CA GLN A 43 1.21 -12.98 12.04
C GLN A 43 2.40 -13.21 11.09
N GLU A 44 2.16 -13.68 9.87
CA GLU A 44 3.22 -13.84 8.89
C GLU A 44 3.76 -12.48 8.41
N LEU A 45 2.88 -11.50 8.23
CA LEU A 45 3.28 -10.15 7.85
C LEU A 45 4.19 -9.53 8.92
N VAL A 46 3.89 -9.71 10.21
CA VAL A 46 4.77 -9.27 11.31
C VAL A 46 6.16 -9.90 11.19
N LYS A 47 6.24 -11.21 10.96
CA LYS A 47 7.54 -11.89 10.82
C LYS A 47 8.36 -11.36 9.65
N GLU A 48 7.72 -11.10 8.50
CA GLU A 48 8.41 -10.54 7.34
C GLU A 48 8.85 -9.09 7.59
N ILE A 49 8.02 -8.28 8.25
CA ILE A 49 8.39 -6.92 8.67
C ILE A 49 9.60 -6.95 9.62
N ASP A 50 9.63 -7.87 10.58
CA ASP A 50 10.74 -8.03 11.52
C ASP A 50 12.01 -8.55 10.82
N ARG A 51 11.87 -9.50 9.89
CA ARG A 51 12.98 -10.08 9.12
C ARG A 51 13.67 -9.02 8.24
N ILE A 52 12.88 -8.23 7.52
CA ILE A 52 13.38 -7.20 6.59
C ILE A 52 13.79 -5.94 7.34
N GLY A 53 13.09 -5.64 8.44
CA GLY A 53 13.18 -4.42 9.21
C GLY A 53 12.26 -3.35 8.66
N ALA A 54 11.34 -2.84 9.49
CA ALA A 54 10.32 -1.87 9.10
C ALA A 54 10.85 -0.63 8.36
N ARG A 55 12.07 -0.17 8.67
CA ARG A 55 12.70 0.99 8.01
C ARG A 55 13.19 0.72 6.58
N ASN A 56 13.28 -0.54 6.19
CA ASN A 56 13.71 -0.97 4.86
C ASN A 56 12.51 -1.25 3.93
N LEU A 57 11.29 -1.01 4.42
CA LEU A 57 10.05 -1.23 3.69
C LEU A 57 9.48 0.10 3.17
N THR A 58 8.83 0.00 2.02
CA THR A 58 8.01 1.05 1.43
C THR A 58 6.56 0.82 1.83
N TYR A 59 5.92 1.89 2.32
CA TYR A 59 4.52 1.89 2.72
C TYR A 59 3.74 2.83 1.79
N LEU A 60 2.81 2.31 1.00
CA LEU A 60 2.00 3.11 0.08
C LEU A 60 0.55 3.14 0.55
N LEU A 61 -0.08 4.31 0.53
CA LEU A 61 -1.50 4.42 0.86
C LEU A 61 -2.35 3.75 -0.23
N ASN A 62 -3.12 2.73 0.12
CA ASN A 62 -4.01 2.04 -0.81
C ASN A 62 -5.47 2.52 -0.64
N SER A 63 -5.98 2.62 0.59
CA SER A 63 -7.33 3.14 0.81
C SER A 63 -7.56 3.72 2.20
N PHE A 64 -8.62 4.54 2.34
CA PHE A 64 -9.15 5.01 3.61
C PHE A 64 -10.45 4.26 3.93
N ASN A 65 -10.57 3.75 5.14
CA ASN A 65 -11.72 2.99 5.60
C ASN A 65 -12.31 3.61 6.87
N LYS A 66 -13.64 3.56 6.99
CA LYS A 66 -14.35 3.95 8.19
C LYS A 66 -15.50 2.99 8.45
N GLN A 67 -15.39 2.22 9.53
CA GLN A 67 -16.42 1.26 9.93
C GLN A 67 -16.66 1.35 11.44
N ASN A 68 -17.93 1.35 11.86
CA ASN A 68 -18.32 1.39 13.27
C ASN A 68 -17.71 2.54 14.09
N GLY A 69 -17.38 3.66 13.44
CA GLY A 69 -16.74 4.81 14.07
C GLY A 69 -15.21 4.71 14.19
N GLU A 70 -14.62 3.56 13.85
CA GLU A 70 -13.18 3.40 13.72
C GLU A 70 -12.71 3.80 12.32
N GLU A 71 -11.59 4.52 12.26
CA GLU A 71 -10.97 4.96 11.01
C GLU A 71 -9.63 4.25 10.84
N SER A 72 -9.39 3.72 9.65
CA SER A 72 -8.19 2.99 9.30
C SER A 72 -7.72 3.29 7.87
N LEU A 73 -6.47 2.97 7.59
CA LEU A 73 -5.89 3.02 6.26
C LEU A 73 -5.50 1.61 5.85
N THR A 74 -5.83 1.20 4.63
CA THR A 74 -5.15 0.06 4.01
C THR A 74 -3.88 0.59 3.36
N ILE A 75 -2.75 -0.04 3.66
CA ILE A 75 -1.45 0.31 3.09
C ILE A 75 -0.83 -0.91 2.43
N ASP A 76 -0.15 -0.69 1.30
CA ASP A 76 0.72 -1.69 0.70
C ASP A 76 2.08 -1.65 1.41
N VAL A 77 2.58 -2.82 1.82
CA VAL A 77 3.88 -3.02 2.46
C VAL A 77 4.77 -3.77 1.49
N GLN A 78 5.84 -3.11 1.02
CA GLN A 78 6.68 -3.62 -0.07
C GLN A 78 8.18 -3.52 0.27
N GLY A 79 8.95 -4.52 -0.14
CA GLY A 79 10.42 -4.51 -0.02
C GLY A 79 11.00 -5.91 0.17
N ASP A 80 12.22 -6.18 -0.32
CA ASP A 80 12.92 -7.47 -0.18
C ASP A 80 12.05 -8.72 -0.41
N GLY A 81 11.23 -8.69 -1.48
CA GLY A 81 10.34 -9.80 -1.84
C GLY A 81 9.04 -9.90 -1.03
N LEU A 82 8.81 -8.98 -0.09
CA LEU A 82 7.51 -8.75 0.55
C LEU A 82 6.63 -7.88 -0.35
N CYS A 83 5.36 -8.29 -0.46
CA CYS A 83 4.31 -7.57 -1.14
C CYS A 83 2.97 -7.90 -0.49
N ALA A 84 2.54 -7.08 0.45
CA ALA A 84 1.40 -7.40 1.31
C ALA A 84 0.56 -6.14 1.57
N GLU A 85 -0.65 -6.34 2.07
CA GLU A 85 -1.50 -5.26 2.55
C GLU A 85 -1.57 -5.31 4.08
N ALA A 86 -1.62 -4.14 4.71
CA ALA A 86 -1.85 -4.02 6.14
C ALA A 86 -2.98 -3.04 6.41
N THR A 87 -3.83 -3.35 7.40
CA THR A 87 -4.82 -2.41 7.93
C THR A 87 -4.23 -1.66 9.12
N LEU A 88 -4.02 -0.37 8.94
CA LEU A 88 -3.45 0.53 9.94
C LEU A 88 -4.58 1.32 10.63
N ILE A 89 -4.79 1.06 11.92
CA ILE A 89 -5.80 1.76 12.74
C ILE A 89 -5.25 3.13 13.13
N VAL A 90 -6.02 4.19 12.85
CA VAL A 90 -5.59 5.58 13.07
C VAL A 90 -6.42 6.23 14.17
N LYS A 91 -5.84 6.31 15.37
CA LYS A 91 -6.47 6.94 16.55
C LYS A 91 -6.11 8.43 16.67
N ASP A 92 -4.91 8.80 16.24
CA ASP A 92 -4.42 10.17 16.14
C ASP A 92 -4.05 10.43 14.69
N TRP A 93 -4.53 11.54 14.13
CA TRP A 93 -4.33 11.89 12.73
C TRP A 93 -3.21 12.90 12.51
N SER A 94 -2.43 13.19 13.56
CA SER A 94 -1.25 14.06 13.47
C SER A 94 -0.31 13.59 12.36
N GLY A 95 -0.02 14.46 11.39
CA GLY A 95 0.80 14.17 10.20
C GLY A 95 0.06 13.53 9.01
N LEU A 96 -1.21 13.16 9.18
CA LEU A 96 -2.07 12.56 8.14
C LEU A 96 -3.38 13.36 7.93
N GLU A 97 -3.43 14.61 8.37
CA GLU A 97 -4.64 15.44 8.41
C GLU A 97 -5.25 15.62 7.02
N GLU A 98 -4.40 15.81 6.01
CA GLU A 98 -4.86 15.98 4.62
C GLU A 98 -5.39 14.67 4.02
N ILE A 99 -4.80 13.52 4.38
CA ILE A 99 -5.35 12.20 4.03
C ILE A 99 -6.72 12.02 4.69
N LYS A 100 -6.87 12.39 5.96
CA LYS A 100 -8.18 12.37 6.64
C LYS A 100 -9.21 13.25 5.93
N ARG A 101 -8.82 14.50 5.64
CA ARG A 101 -9.69 15.52 5.02
C ARG A 101 -10.19 15.08 3.65
N THR A 102 -9.32 14.45 2.87
CA THR A 102 -9.63 13.97 1.50
C THR A 102 -10.17 12.54 1.48
N LYS A 103 -10.24 11.86 2.63
CA LYS A 103 -10.56 10.43 2.74
C LYS A 103 -9.67 9.58 1.82
N GLY A 104 -8.38 9.92 1.76
CA GLY A 104 -7.36 9.23 0.99
C GLY A 104 -7.42 9.38 -0.53
N VAL A 105 -8.49 9.94 -1.12
CA VAL A 105 -8.70 9.97 -2.58
C VAL A 105 -7.57 10.68 -3.32
N SER A 106 -7.02 11.75 -2.74
CA SER A 106 -5.94 12.54 -3.35
C SER A 106 -4.53 11.99 -3.09
N TYR A 107 -4.41 10.87 -2.38
CA TYR A 107 -3.13 10.33 -1.91
C TYR A 107 -3.01 8.82 -2.19
N LEU A 108 -3.84 8.26 -3.06
CA LEU A 108 -3.76 6.85 -3.44
C LEU A 108 -2.43 6.59 -4.14
N GLY A 109 -1.66 5.64 -3.62
CA GLY A 109 -0.30 5.33 -4.05
C GLY A 109 0.78 6.21 -3.42
N ALA A 110 0.42 7.21 -2.61
CA ALA A 110 1.40 8.07 -1.95
C ALA A 110 2.22 7.26 -0.93
N GLU A 111 3.53 7.49 -0.90
CA GLU A 111 4.46 6.90 0.05
C GLU A 111 4.32 7.57 1.42
N LEU A 112 4.05 6.78 2.46
CA LEU A 112 4.07 7.18 3.86
C LEU A 112 5.49 7.02 4.41
N ARG A 113 6.37 7.96 4.07
CA ARG A 113 7.79 7.87 4.42
C ARG A 113 8.02 8.03 5.91
N GLY A 114 8.85 7.15 6.47
CA GLY A 114 9.14 7.14 7.91
C GLY A 114 7.92 6.74 8.75
N LEU A 115 6.97 5.99 8.17
CA LEU A 115 5.83 5.46 8.89
C LEU A 115 6.29 4.60 10.08
N THR A 116 5.67 4.84 11.23
CA THR A 116 5.85 4.05 12.45
C THR A 116 4.49 3.66 13.01
N PHE A 117 4.43 2.48 13.61
CA PHE A 117 3.22 1.91 14.19
C PHE A 117 3.58 0.96 15.33
N ASP A 118 2.63 0.78 16.26
CA ASP A 118 2.69 -0.30 17.23
C ASP A 118 2.06 -1.56 16.63
N ILE A 119 2.56 -2.73 17.05
CA ILE A 119 1.98 -4.04 16.75
C ILE A 119 1.40 -4.60 18.05
N ILE A 120 0.09 -4.82 18.09
CA ILE A 120 -0.59 -5.39 19.25
C ILE A 120 -1.06 -6.80 18.86
N ASN A 121 -0.48 -7.81 19.51
CA ASN A 121 -0.88 -9.20 19.33
C ASN A 121 -2.09 -9.51 20.22
N ASN A 122 -3.21 -9.87 19.59
CA ASN A 122 -4.38 -10.44 20.26
C ASN A 122 -4.37 -11.97 20.10
N THR A 123 -5.34 -12.65 20.72
CA THR A 123 -5.42 -14.12 20.66
C THR A 123 -5.52 -14.66 19.22
N ASP A 124 -6.30 -13.98 18.36
CA ASP A 124 -6.62 -14.45 17.01
C ASP A 124 -6.28 -13.44 15.90
N SER A 125 -5.76 -12.26 16.25
CA SER A 125 -5.48 -11.18 15.30
C SER A 125 -4.26 -10.36 15.72
N VAL A 126 -3.76 -9.55 14.80
CA VAL A 126 -2.75 -8.53 15.07
C VAL A 126 -3.27 -7.18 14.62
N ASP A 127 -3.17 -6.20 15.51
CA ASP A 127 -3.55 -4.82 15.20
C ASP A 127 -2.30 -3.97 14.95
N PHE A 128 -2.27 -3.27 13.82
CA PHE A 128 -1.27 -2.26 13.51
C PHE A 128 -1.83 -0.88 13.87
N ILE A 129 -1.25 -0.21 14.86
CA ILE A 129 -1.74 1.09 15.34
C ILE A 129 -0.80 2.20 14.89
N TYR A 130 -1.29 3.12 14.07
CA TYR A 130 -0.53 4.29 13.61
C TYR A 130 0.08 5.07 14.79
N LYS A 131 1.34 5.50 14.62
CA LYS A 131 2.03 6.40 15.54
C LYS A 131 2.41 7.72 14.92
N ASN A 132 3.18 7.64 13.83
CA ASN A 132 3.77 8.83 13.22
C ASN A 132 4.15 8.53 11.77
N VAL A 133 4.17 9.57 10.95
CA VAL A 133 4.78 9.61 9.63
C VAL A 133 5.74 10.80 9.56
N GLU A 134 6.86 10.68 8.88
CA GLU A 134 7.78 11.80 8.69
C GLU A 134 7.33 12.69 7.53
N ALA A 135 6.89 12.08 6.43
CA ALA A 135 6.37 12.77 5.25
C ALA A 135 5.42 11.89 4.44
N VAL A 136 4.46 12.54 3.76
CA VAL A 136 3.64 11.92 2.72
C VAL A 136 4.17 12.40 1.37
N VAL A 137 4.51 11.48 0.47
CA VAL A 137 5.09 11.76 -0.85
C VAL A 137 4.19 11.19 -1.94
N ASP A 138 3.60 12.07 -2.74
CA ASP A 138 2.69 11.77 -3.86
C ASP A 138 3.31 12.23 -5.18
#